data_AF-A0A9R1C5J7-F1
#
_entry.id   AF-A0A9R1C5J7-F1
#
_cell.length_a   1.000
_cell.length_b   1.000
_cell.length_c   1.000
_cell.angle_alpha   90.00
_cell.angle_beta   90.00
_cell.angle_gamma   90.00
#
_symmetry.space_group_name_H-M   'P 1'
#
loop_
_entity.id
_entity.type
_entity.pdbx_description
1 polymer ?
#
loop_
_entity_poly.entity_id
_entity_poly.type
_entity_poly.pdbx_seq_one_letter_code
_entity_poly.pdbx_strand_id
1 'polypeptide(L)'
;MAQCETSLSAFVFSSSTEQWQATASKNLRDLGLDRFESITMSHGPVSCQRRHYAYGCFYWDWVVISINKLLVFDTIRMEFSVADLPPGDWSMQGLAFVEAGEGRLGMLCFDGEFASHLSLSYAIVHNSGESPNQWLMEKTISLDSGYHYFIKAVTERCLLLMRTESLPGSPIEKPLLEYFTMDMETLQLQRVCAKRFKLRLPTSSIYAYFFQTGIYTNFPPSLSPPRTV
;
A
#
# COMPACT_ATOMS: atom_id res chain seq x y z
N MET A 1 -5.03 -4.97 12.13
CA MET A 1 -6.35 -4.30 12.15
C MET A 1 -7.40 -5.37 11.95
N ALA A 2 -8.45 -5.34 12.76
CA ALA A 2 -9.69 -6.05 12.53
C ALA A 2 -10.73 -5.04 12.02
N GLN A 3 -11.48 -5.45 11.01
CA GLN A 3 -12.57 -4.67 10.44
C GLN A 3 -13.87 -5.43 10.68
N CYS A 4 -14.82 -4.75 11.30
CA CYS A 4 -16.20 -5.18 11.41
C CYS A 4 -17.06 -4.33 10.46
N GLU A 5 -18.34 -4.69 10.32
CA GLU A 5 -19.25 -4.08 9.35
C GLU A 5 -19.31 -2.54 9.41
N THR A 6 -19.15 -1.97 10.61
CA THR A 6 -19.23 -0.51 10.82
C THR A 6 -18.04 0.07 11.60
N SER A 7 -17.08 -0.76 11.98
CA SER A 7 -16.01 -0.32 12.87
C SER A 7 -14.65 -0.94 12.59
N LEU A 8 -13.62 -0.25 13.06
CA LEU A 8 -12.22 -0.61 12.91
C LEU A 8 -11.59 -0.75 14.29
N SER A 9 -10.71 -1.73 14.45
CA SER A 9 -9.88 -1.90 15.65
C SER A 9 -8.48 -2.31 15.24
N ALA A 10 -7.46 -1.86 15.97
CA ALA A 10 -6.10 -2.33 15.79
C ALA A 10 -5.57 -3.00 17.05
N PHE A 11 -4.67 -3.95 16.83
CA PHE A 11 -3.95 -4.67 17.87
C PHE A 11 -2.47 -4.49 17.54
N VAL A 12 -1.71 -3.93 18.47
CA VAL A 12 -0.28 -3.67 18.34
C VAL A 12 0.43 -4.52 19.38
N PHE A 13 1.45 -5.24 18.95
CA PHE A 13 2.35 -5.94 19.85
C PHE A 13 3.62 -5.11 20.02
N SER A 14 3.99 -4.84 21.26
CA SER A 14 5.26 -4.22 21.60
C SER A 14 6.27 -5.29 21.97
N SER A 15 7.37 -5.37 21.22
CA SER A 15 8.50 -6.26 21.56
C SER A 15 9.23 -5.80 22.83
N SER A 16 9.19 -4.51 23.16
CA SER A 16 9.87 -3.95 24.34
C SER A 16 9.15 -4.29 25.65
N THR A 17 7.82 -4.39 25.61
CA THR A 17 6.98 -4.69 26.79
C THR A 17 6.40 -6.09 26.75
N GLU A 18 6.60 -6.82 25.65
CA GLU A 18 6.01 -8.14 25.37
C GLU A 18 4.48 -8.19 25.51
N GLN A 19 3.81 -7.05 25.33
CA GLN A 19 2.39 -6.89 25.57
C GLN A 19 1.64 -6.51 24.29
N TRP A 20 0.40 -6.99 24.21
CA TRP A 20 -0.57 -6.55 23.23
C TRP A 20 -1.35 -5.36 23.77
N GLN A 21 -1.50 -4.34 22.93
CA GLN A 21 -2.39 -3.22 23.17
C GLN A 21 -3.47 -3.20 22.08
N ALA A 22 -4.72 -2.98 22.49
CA ALA A 22 -5.86 -2.86 21.60
C ALA A 22 -6.37 -1.42 21.58
N THR A 23 -6.80 -0.94 20.42
CA THR A 23 -7.50 0.34 20.31
C THR A 23 -8.95 0.18 20.73
N ALA A 24 -9.57 1.28 21.17
CA ALA A 24 -11.04 1.33 21.16
C ALA A 24 -11.53 1.14 19.72
N SER A 25 -12.67 0.45 19.57
CA SER A 25 -13.32 0.30 18.27
C SER A 25 -13.79 1.66 17.79
N LYS A 26 -13.33 2.09 16.60
CA LYS A 26 -13.70 3.36 15.99
C LYS A 26 -14.77 3.14 14.93
N ASN A 27 -15.86 3.89 14.98
CA ASN A 27 -16.88 3.81 13.93
C ASN A 27 -16.37 4.47 12.64
N LEU A 28 -16.60 3.83 11.49
CA LEU A 28 -16.22 4.37 10.18
C LEU A 28 -16.91 5.72 9.90
N ARG A 29 -18.13 5.94 10.41
CA ARG A 29 -18.85 7.21 10.24
C ARG A 29 -18.21 8.37 11.00
N ASP A 30 -17.55 8.07 12.11
CA ASP A 30 -16.87 9.09 12.93
C ASP A 30 -15.54 9.54 12.31
N LEU A 31 -15.11 8.89 11.21
CA LEU A 31 -13.90 9.23 10.46
C LEU A 31 -14.16 10.22 9.31
N GLY A 32 -15.36 10.80 9.22
CA GLY A 32 -15.70 11.76 8.16
C GLY A 32 -15.81 11.12 6.76
N LEU A 33 -16.06 9.81 6.72
CA LEU A 33 -16.35 9.08 5.49
C LEU A 33 -17.83 9.27 5.13
N ASP A 34 -18.10 9.41 3.84
CA ASP A 34 -19.49 9.40 3.37
C ASP A 34 -20.09 7.98 3.44
N ARG A 35 -21.40 7.87 3.17
CA ARG A 35 -22.11 6.59 3.22
C ARG A 35 -21.54 5.59 2.21
N PHE A 36 -21.22 6.02 1.01
CA PHE A 36 -20.72 5.17 -0.05
C PHE A 36 -19.31 4.67 0.27
N GLU A 37 -18.42 5.55 0.72
CA GLU A 37 -17.06 5.22 1.18
C GLU A 37 -17.10 4.24 2.34
N SER A 38 -17.94 4.50 3.35
CA SER A 38 -18.06 3.61 4.52
C SER A 38 -18.52 2.19 4.13
N ILE A 39 -19.50 2.06 3.23
CA ILE A 39 -20.01 0.76 2.75
C ILE A 39 -18.95 0.07 1.90
N THR A 40 -18.32 0.82 1.00
CA THR A 40 -17.34 0.28 0.06
C THR A 40 -16.09 -0.18 0.80
N MET A 41 -15.66 0.53 1.85
CA MET A 41 -14.58 0.11 2.72
C MET A 41 -14.96 -1.10 3.58
N SER A 42 -16.19 -1.20 4.09
CA SER A 42 -16.62 -2.31 4.97
C SER A 42 -16.84 -3.62 4.23
N HIS A 43 -17.31 -3.58 2.98
CA HIS A 43 -17.58 -4.76 2.16
C HIS A 43 -16.50 -5.04 1.11
N GLY A 44 -15.52 -4.14 0.97
CA GLY A 44 -14.38 -4.33 0.08
C GLY A 44 -13.53 -5.53 0.50
N PRO A 45 -12.96 -6.30 -0.45
CA PRO A 45 -12.06 -7.39 -0.10
C PRO A 45 -10.87 -6.87 0.72
N VAL A 46 -10.59 -7.48 1.87
CA VAL A 46 -9.39 -7.17 2.68
C VAL A 46 -8.11 -7.32 1.86
N SER A 47 -8.10 -8.18 0.83
CA SER A 47 -6.99 -8.31 -0.11
C SER A 47 -6.71 -7.04 -0.90
N CYS A 48 -7.67 -6.14 -1.09
CA CYS A 48 -7.45 -4.87 -1.80
C CYS A 48 -6.84 -3.78 -0.92
N GLN A 49 -6.65 -4.06 0.37
CA GLN A 49 -6.11 -3.12 1.34
C GLN A 49 -4.60 -3.24 1.42
N ARG A 50 -3.88 -2.42 0.64
CA ARG A 50 -2.43 -2.29 0.78
C ARG A 50 -2.12 -1.54 2.06
N ARG A 51 -1.08 -1.98 2.75
CA ARG A 51 -0.64 -1.39 4.01
C ARG A 51 0.77 -0.90 3.86
N HIS A 52 1.00 0.34 4.24
CA HIS A 52 2.30 0.99 4.25
C HIS A 52 2.60 1.42 5.67
N TYR A 53 3.87 1.37 6.06
CA TYR A 53 4.31 1.83 7.38
C TYR A 53 5.36 2.91 7.19
N ALA A 54 5.17 4.06 7.83
CA ALA A 54 6.14 5.15 7.85
C ALA A 54 5.93 6.01 9.10
N TYR A 55 7.02 6.38 9.77
CA TYR A 55 7.06 7.25 10.94
C TYR A 55 6.04 6.90 12.04
N GLY A 56 5.93 5.61 12.37
CA GLY A 56 5.00 5.17 13.43
C GLY A 56 3.53 5.10 13.00
N CYS A 57 3.21 5.37 11.74
CA CYS A 57 1.86 5.28 11.21
C CYS A 57 1.71 4.13 10.22
N PHE A 58 0.58 3.45 10.26
CA PHE A 58 0.13 2.60 9.17
C PHE A 58 -0.84 3.35 8.27
N TYR A 59 -0.65 3.22 6.96
CA TYR A 59 -1.46 3.85 5.94
C TYR A 59 -2.11 2.78 5.08
N TRP A 60 -3.43 2.88 4.90
CA TRP A 60 -4.19 2.03 4.00
C TRP A 60 -4.80 2.86 2.88
N ASP A 61 -4.50 2.50 1.64
CA ASP A 61 -5.11 3.08 0.45
C ASP A 61 -6.23 2.18 -0.11
N TRP A 62 -7.28 2.82 -0.64
CA TRP A 62 -8.39 2.18 -1.35
C TRP A 62 -8.49 2.63 -2.81
N VAL A 63 -7.37 3.05 -3.40
CA VAL A 63 -7.29 3.52 -4.80
C VAL A 63 -7.80 2.47 -5.78
N VAL A 64 -7.59 1.19 -5.50
CA VAL A 64 -8.07 0.05 -6.33
C VAL A 64 -9.59 0.06 -6.52
N ILE A 65 -10.34 0.64 -5.57
CA ILE A 65 -11.80 0.78 -5.66
C ILE A 65 -12.23 2.24 -5.78
N SER A 66 -11.34 3.08 -6.32
CA SER A 66 -11.59 4.48 -6.67
C SER A 66 -11.97 5.38 -5.48
N ILE A 67 -11.48 5.05 -4.28
CA ILE A 67 -11.61 5.93 -3.10
C ILE A 67 -10.30 6.68 -2.89
N ASN A 68 -10.36 8.01 -3.02
CA ASN A 68 -9.20 8.90 -2.91
C ASN A 68 -8.93 9.33 -1.45
N LYS A 69 -9.03 8.38 -0.51
CA LYS A 69 -8.79 8.61 0.92
C LYS A 69 -7.84 7.58 1.48
N LEU A 70 -7.11 7.99 2.50
CA LEU A 70 -6.25 7.15 3.29
C LEU A 70 -6.84 6.97 4.68
N LEU A 71 -6.93 5.72 5.12
CA LEU A 71 -7.05 5.43 6.54
C LEU A 71 -5.66 5.43 7.14
N VAL A 72 -5.48 6.18 8.23
CA VAL A 72 -4.23 6.27 8.97
C VAL A 72 -4.45 5.68 10.35
N PHE A 73 -3.51 4.86 10.81
CA PHE A 73 -3.45 4.40 12.18
C PHE A 73 -2.13 4.82 12.80
N ASP A 74 -2.19 5.73 13.76
CA ASP A 74 -1.04 6.17 14.55
C ASP A 74 -0.79 5.14 15.67
N THR A 75 0.35 4.46 15.62
CA THR A 75 0.70 3.42 16.60
C THR A 75 1.13 3.98 17.96
N ILE A 76 1.53 5.24 18.02
CA ILE A 76 1.95 5.93 19.25
C ILE A 76 0.70 6.39 20.00
N ARG A 77 -0.23 7.04 19.28
CA ARG A 77 -1.49 7.51 19.84
C ARG A 77 -2.55 6.41 19.98
N MET A 78 -2.39 5.30 19.26
CA MET A 78 -3.37 4.22 19.16
C MET A 78 -4.72 4.71 18.60
N GLU A 79 -4.67 5.61 17.62
CA GLU A 79 -5.83 6.29 17.05
C GLU A 79 -5.94 6.10 15.54
N PHE A 80 -7.19 5.99 15.06
CA PHE A 80 -7.51 6.04 13.63
C PHE A 80 -7.89 7.45 13.22
N SER A 81 -7.43 7.85 12.04
CA SER A 81 -7.83 9.06 11.34
C SER A 81 -7.95 8.80 9.85
N VAL A 82 -8.51 9.76 9.12
CA VAL A 82 -8.59 9.73 7.67
C VAL A 82 -7.90 10.97 7.13
N ALA A 83 -7.13 10.80 6.06
CA ALA A 83 -6.49 11.87 5.32
C ALA A 83 -6.92 11.79 3.86
N ASP A 84 -7.07 12.93 3.21
CA ASP A 84 -7.28 12.98 1.77
C ASP A 84 -5.97 12.65 1.05
N LEU A 85 -6.07 11.91 -0.06
CA LEU A 85 -4.96 11.79 -0.99
C LEU A 85 -4.69 13.14 -1.65
N PRO A 86 -3.44 13.43 -2.05
CA PRO A 86 -3.17 14.54 -2.95
C PRO A 86 -4.11 14.50 -4.18
N PRO A 87 -4.37 15.65 -4.81
CA PRO A 87 -5.02 15.68 -6.11
C PRO A 87 -4.16 14.90 -7.13
N GLY A 88 -4.77 13.98 -7.85
CA GLY A 88 -4.09 13.19 -8.87
C GLY A 88 -4.95 12.06 -9.42
N ASP A 89 -4.65 11.65 -10.64
CA ASP A 89 -5.26 10.46 -11.25
C ASP A 89 -4.52 9.22 -10.74
N TRP A 90 -4.95 8.72 -9.58
CA TRP A 90 -4.33 7.57 -8.94
C TRP A 90 -4.63 6.31 -9.71
N SER A 91 -3.57 5.72 -10.25
CA SER A 91 -3.68 4.47 -11.01
C SER A 91 -4.03 3.28 -10.10
N MET A 92 -4.90 2.39 -10.58
CA MET A 92 -5.24 1.13 -9.89
C MET A 92 -4.02 0.19 -9.72
N GLN A 93 -2.90 0.46 -10.41
CA GLN A 93 -1.66 -0.30 -10.27
C GLN A 93 -0.99 -0.07 -8.90
N GLY A 94 -1.39 0.96 -8.16
CA GLY A 94 -1.17 1.09 -6.71
C GLY A 94 -0.34 2.29 -6.30
N LEU A 95 -0.35 2.53 -4.99
CA LEU A 95 0.37 3.59 -4.30
C LEU A 95 1.27 2.98 -3.22
N ALA A 96 2.37 3.63 -2.89
CA ALA A 96 3.17 3.33 -1.70
C ALA A 96 3.49 4.59 -0.90
N PHE A 97 3.51 4.48 0.43
CA PHE A 97 4.01 5.51 1.33
C PHE A 97 5.31 5.06 1.97
N VAL A 98 6.28 5.97 2.04
CA VAL A 98 7.65 5.70 2.52
C VAL A 98 8.16 6.83 3.39
N GLU A 99 9.18 6.54 4.18
CA GLU A 99 9.95 7.56 4.88
C GLU A 99 10.92 8.21 3.88
N ALA A 100 10.72 9.49 3.56
CA ALA A 100 11.56 10.25 2.63
C ALA A 100 12.77 10.93 3.30
N GLY A 101 13.06 10.57 4.56
CA GLY A 101 14.03 11.27 5.39
C GLY A 101 13.51 12.59 5.96
N GLU A 102 14.24 13.14 6.91
CA GLU A 102 13.95 14.44 7.56
C GLU A 102 12.53 14.54 8.18
N GLY A 103 11.90 13.40 8.51
CA GLY A 103 10.53 13.37 9.00
C GLY A 103 9.46 13.66 7.94
N ARG A 104 9.82 13.66 6.66
CA ARG A 104 8.90 13.90 5.53
C ARG A 104 8.40 12.59 4.94
N LEU A 105 7.10 12.53 4.67
CA LEU A 105 6.45 11.38 4.04
C LEU A 105 6.67 11.44 2.52
N GLY A 106 7.12 10.34 1.95
CA GLY A 106 7.21 10.13 0.52
C GLY A 106 6.08 9.25 0.01
N MET A 107 5.76 9.42 -1.27
CA MET A 107 4.71 8.68 -1.95
C MET A 107 5.19 8.26 -3.34
N LEU A 108 4.96 6.99 -3.70
CA LEU A 108 5.25 6.45 -5.02
C LEU A 108 3.97 6.00 -5.72
N CYS A 109 3.76 6.48 -6.94
CA CYS A 109 2.62 6.15 -7.78
C CYS A 109 3.02 5.97 -9.24
N PHE A 110 2.24 5.23 -10.01
CA PHE A 110 2.40 5.16 -11.46
C PHE A 110 1.73 6.34 -12.14
N ASP A 111 2.38 6.86 -13.18
CA ASP A 111 1.81 7.95 -13.99
C ASP A 111 0.79 7.42 -15.00
N GLY A 112 -0.48 7.81 -14.83
CA GLY A 112 -1.55 7.57 -15.79
C GLY A 112 -2.12 6.14 -15.81
N GLU A 113 -3.36 5.99 -16.28
CA GLU A 113 -4.05 4.69 -16.29
C GLU A 113 -3.63 3.77 -17.45
N PHE A 114 -3.07 4.31 -18.55
CA PHE A 114 -2.90 3.57 -19.81
C PHE A 114 -1.70 4.00 -20.68
N ALA A 115 -0.72 4.72 -20.12
CA ALA A 115 0.39 5.20 -20.94
C ALA A 115 1.32 4.03 -21.37
N SER A 116 1.69 4.03 -22.65
CA SER A 116 2.68 3.12 -23.26
C SER A 116 4.08 3.21 -22.63
N HIS A 117 4.30 4.22 -21.80
CA HIS A 117 5.46 4.40 -20.94
C HIS A 117 4.99 4.50 -19.49
N LEU A 118 5.05 3.40 -18.74
CA LEU A 118 4.83 3.46 -17.28
C LEU A 118 6.10 4.06 -16.63
N SER A 119 6.00 5.29 -16.14
CA SER A 119 6.94 5.82 -15.16
C SER A 119 6.39 5.63 -13.74
N LEU A 120 7.30 5.47 -12.80
CA LEU A 120 7.01 5.54 -11.37
C LEU A 120 7.45 6.90 -10.86
N SER A 121 6.49 7.68 -10.38
CA SER A 121 6.71 8.99 -9.80
C SER A 121 6.97 8.89 -8.30
N TYR A 122 7.93 9.65 -7.81
CA TYR A 122 8.25 9.79 -6.39
C TYR A 122 8.05 11.24 -5.97
N ALA A 123 7.09 11.46 -5.08
CA ALA A 123 6.75 12.76 -4.54
C ALA A 123 6.95 12.79 -3.02
N ILE A 124 7.33 13.95 -2.48
CA ILE A 124 7.54 14.16 -1.05
C ILE A 124 6.56 15.23 -0.56
N VAL A 125 6.01 15.02 0.63
CA VAL A 125 5.18 16.03 1.28
C VAL A 125 6.07 17.13 1.87
N HIS A 126 5.77 18.38 1.52
CA HIS A 126 6.38 19.56 2.10
C HIS A 126 5.37 20.32 2.94
N ASN A 127 5.69 20.49 4.21
CA ASN A 127 4.93 21.35 5.12
C ASN A 127 5.59 22.74 5.11
N SER A 128 5.26 23.59 4.13
CA SER A 128 5.48 25.03 4.28
C SER A 128 4.41 25.54 5.24
N GLY A 129 4.79 25.90 6.47
CA GLY A 129 3.89 26.13 7.62
C GLY A 129 2.72 27.12 7.47
N GLU A 130 2.50 27.68 6.29
CA GLU A 130 1.38 28.58 5.95
C GLU A 130 0.40 27.97 4.94
N SER A 131 0.74 26.87 4.26
CA SER A 131 -0.09 26.22 3.23
C SER A 131 -0.41 24.77 3.57
N PRO A 132 -1.54 24.24 3.08
CA PRO A 132 -1.82 22.80 3.19
C PRO A 132 -0.66 22.00 2.59
N ASN A 133 -0.40 20.83 3.17
CA ASN A 133 0.64 19.88 2.78
C ASN A 133 0.71 19.75 1.24
N GLN A 134 1.77 20.27 0.65
CA GLN A 134 1.95 20.22 -0.80
C GLN A 134 2.86 19.05 -1.15
N TRP A 135 2.38 18.17 -2.01
CA TRP A 135 3.19 17.10 -2.58
C TRP A 135 4.00 17.64 -3.75
N LEU A 136 5.32 17.56 -3.65
CA LEU A 136 6.24 18.00 -4.69
C LEU A 136 6.88 16.78 -5.34
N MET A 137 6.86 16.75 -6.66
CA MET A 137 7.51 15.68 -7.43
C MET A 137 9.02 15.83 -7.32
N GLU A 138 9.68 14.81 -6.79
CA GLU A 138 11.12 14.79 -6.59
C GLU A 138 11.82 14.11 -7.77
N LYS A 139 11.30 12.95 -8.19
CA LYS A 139 11.92 12.12 -9.22
C LYS A 139 10.92 11.26 -9.98
N THR A 140 11.23 11.03 -11.24
CA THR A 140 10.53 10.07 -12.08
C THR A 140 11.48 8.92 -12.42
N ILE A 141 11.06 7.69 -12.14
CA ILE A 141 11.81 6.48 -12.44
C ILE A 141 11.21 5.86 -13.70
N SER A 142 12.02 5.75 -14.76
CA SER A 142 11.63 5.07 -15.99
C SER A 142 11.59 3.56 -15.79
N LEU A 143 10.52 2.90 -16.24
CA LEU A 143 10.39 1.45 -16.24
C LEU A 143 10.36 0.91 -17.68
N ASP A 144 10.64 -0.39 -17.83
CA ASP A 144 10.61 -1.05 -19.14
C ASP A 144 9.20 -0.99 -19.76
N SER A 145 9.11 -0.60 -21.03
CA SER A 145 7.86 -0.60 -21.78
C SER A 145 7.39 -2.03 -22.10
N GLY A 146 6.09 -2.18 -22.42
CA GLY A 146 5.50 -3.49 -22.75
C GLY A 146 5.18 -4.38 -21.53
N TYR A 147 5.31 -3.84 -20.33
CA TYR A 147 4.97 -4.53 -19.09
C TYR A 147 3.97 -3.73 -18.24
N HIS A 148 3.16 -4.44 -17.47
CA HIS A 148 2.39 -3.86 -16.39
C HIS A 148 3.14 -4.04 -15.08
N TYR A 149 3.26 -2.95 -14.32
CA TYR A 149 3.86 -2.94 -13.00
C TYR A 149 2.79 -2.73 -11.94
N PHE A 150 3.03 -3.29 -10.76
CA PHE A 150 2.15 -3.18 -9.61
C PHE A 150 2.98 -2.99 -8.35
N ILE A 151 2.60 -2.02 -7.53
CA ILE A 151 3.12 -1.92 -6.16
C ILE A 151 2.48 -3.03 -5.33
N LYS A 152 3.31 -3.87 -4.72
CA LYS A 152 2.87 -5.01 -3.91
C LYS A 152 2.93 -4.74 -2.43
N ALA A 153 4.02 -4.17 -1.96
CA ALA A 153 4.25 -3.84 -0.56
C ALA A 153 5.50 -2.97 -0.45
N VAL A 154 5.63 -2.31 0.69
CA VAL A 154 6.76 -1.46 1.02
C VAL A 154 7.24 -1.78 2.43
N THR A 155 8.54 -1.59 2.63
CA THR A 155 9.25 -1.76 3.89
C THR A 155 10.11 -0.53 4.09
N GLU A 156 10.73 -0.36 5.26
CA GLU A 156 11.59 0.80 5.54
C GLU A 156 12.68 1.03 4.49
N ARG A 157 13.20 -0.04 3.85
CA ARG A 157 14.34 0.05 2.91
C ARG A 157 13.97 -0.24 1.46
N CYS A 158 12.94 -1.04 1.23
CA CYS A 158 12.64 -1.58 -0.09
C CYS A 158 11.16 -1.49 -0.43
N LEU A 159 10.87 -1.10 -1.67
CA LEU A 159 9.58 -1.24 -2.33
C LEU A 159 9.58 -2.53 -3.16
N LEU A 160 8.56 -3.37 -3.03
CA LEU A 160 8.35 -4.54 -3.89
C LEU A 160 7.39 -4.18 -5.03
N LEU A 161 7.89 -4.34 -6.25
CA LEU A 161 7.14 -4.27 -7.48
C LEU A 161 6.92 -5.67 -8.04
N MET A 162 5.75 -5.88 -8.62
CA MET A 162 5.47 -7.02 -9.50
C MET A 162 5.34 -6.53 -10.93
N ARG A 163 5.90 -7.30 -11.86
CA ARG A 163 5.88 -7.07 -13.29
C ARG A 163 5.24 -8.25 -14.00
N THR A 164 4.39 -7.99 -14.98
CA THR A 164 3.85 -8.99 -15.91
C THR A 164 3.80 -8.42 -17.33
N GLU A 165 3.86 -9.29 -18.33
CA GLU A 165 3.74 -8.91 -19.74
C GLU A 165 2.39 -8.21 -20.01
N SER A 166 2.42 -7.14 -20.80
CA SER A 166 1.22 -6.42 -21.28
C SER A 166 0.75 -7.05 -22.59
N LEU A 167 -0.36 -7.78 -22.57
CA LEU A 167 -1.03 -8.24 -23.80
C LEU A 167 -2.42 -7.59 -23.94
N PRO A 168 -2.66 -6.79 -25.00
CA PRO A 168 -3.98 -6.20 -25.23
C PRO A 168 -5.01 -7.28 -25.57
N GLY A 169 -6.15 -7.27 -24.86
CA GLY A 169 -7.39 -7.89 -25.33
C GLY A 169 -7.51 -9.42 -25.28
N SER A 170 -6.55 -10.16 -24.70
CA SER A 170 -6.68 -11.62 -24.52
C SER A 170 -6.33 -12.07 -23.10
N PRO A 171 -6.93 -13.17 -22.61
CA PRO A 171 -6.57 -13.74 -21.31
C PRO A 171 -5.10 -14.12 -21.30
N ILE A 172 -4.37 -13.72 -20.26
CA ILE A 172 -2.96 -14.10 -20.15
C ILE A 172 -2.90 -15.60 -19.83
N GLU A 173 -2.45 -16.38 -20.81
CA GLU A 173 -2.19 -17.79 -20.61
C GLU A 173 -0.81 -17.98 -19.98
N LYS A 174 -0.82 -18.45 -18.73
CA LYS A 174 0.39 -18.77 -17.97
C LYS A 174 1.35 -17.58 -17.81
N PRO A 175 0.89 -16.46 -17.19
CA PRO A 175 1.70 -15.26 -17.02
C PRO A 175 3.00 -15.58 -16.30
N LEU A 176 4.08 -14.96 -16.78
CA LEU A 176 5.32 -14.83 -16.03
C LEU A 176 5.20 -13.61 -15.12
N LEU A 177 5.15 -13.84 -13.81
CA LEU A 177 5.23 -12.77 -12.83
C LEU A 177 6.66 -12.63 -12.36
N GLU A 178 7.22 -11.45 -12.55
CA GLU A 178 8.54 -11.10 -12.05
C GLU A 178 8.39 -10.16 -10.87
N TYR A 179 9.23 -10.35 -9.87
CA TYR A 179 9.23 -9.54 -8.67
C TYR A 179 10.55 -8.78 -8.60
N PHE A 180 10.44 -7.49 -8.33
CA PHE A 180 11.57 -6.57 -8.23
C PHE A 180 11.52 -5.83 -6.91
N THR A 181 12.67 -5.62 -6.30
CA THR A 181 12.84 -4.71 -5.18
C THR A 181 13.45 -3.42 -5.69
N MET A 182 12.90 -2.29 -5.26
CA MET A 182 13.51 -0.99 -5.42
C MET A 182 14.05 -0.54 -4.07
N ASP A 183 15.35 -0.26 -4.02
CA ASP A 183 15.98 0.34 -2.85
C ASP A 183 15.54 1.80 -2.73
N MET A 184 15.06 2.22 -1.55
CA MET A 184 14.43 3.53 -1.40
C MET A 184 15.43 4.69 -1.32
N GLU A 185 16.69 4.43 -0.97
CA GLU A 185 17.74 5.46 -0.91
C GLU A 185 18.30 5.74 -2.30
N THR A 186 18.59 4.69 -3.06
CA THR A 186 19.23 4.78 -4.38
C THR A 186 18.21 4.84 -5.52
N LEU A 187 16.97 4.42 -5.27
CA LEU A 187 15.89 4.25 -6.26
C LEU A 187 16.28 3.29 -7.39
N GLN A 188 17.16 2.33 -7.09
CA GLN A 188 17.60 1.31 -8.05
C GLN A 188 16.72 0.07 -7.96
N LEU A 189 16.37 -0.46 -9.14
CA LEU A 189 15.53 -1.64 -9.27
C LEU A 189 16.38 -2.90 -9.44
N GLN A 190 16.09 -3.94 -8.66
CA GLN A 190 16.72 -5.25 -8.76
C GLN A 190 15.67 -6.35 -8.87
N ARG A 191 15.86 -7.27 -9.81
CA ARG A 191 15.02 -8.46 -9.93
C ARG A 191 15.32 -9.44 -8.80
N VAL A 192 14.29 -9.87 -8.08
CA VAL A 192 14.39 -10.84 -6.99
C VAL A 192 14.07 -12.24 -7.48
N CYS A 193 12.91 -12.43 -8.10
CA CYS A 193 12.49 -13.76 -8.55
C CYS A 193 11.47 -13.66 -9.70
N ALA A 194 11.16 -14.81 -10.29
CA ALA A 194 10.11 -14.93 -11.27
C ALA A 194 9.35 -16.24 -11.10
N LYS A 195 8.04 -16.21 -11.28
CA LYS A 195 7.18 -17.37 -11.16
C LYS A 195 6.19 -17.40 -12.32
N ARG A 196 6.19 -18.52 -13.04
CA ARG A 196 5.20 -18.78 -14.08
C ARG A 196 3.98 -19.43 -13.45
N PHE A 197 2.83 -18.81 -13.61
CA PHE A 197 1.57 -19.38 -13.12
C PHE A 197 0.99 -20.34 -14.15
N LYS A 198 0.30 -21.38 -13.70
CA LYS A 198 -0.40 -22.33 -14.58
C LYS A 198 -1.87 -21.93 -14.84
N LEU A 199 -2.35 -20.88 -14.18
CA LEU A 199 -3.73 -20.41 -14.30
C LEU A 199 -3.88 -19.50 -15.51
N ARG A 200 -5.01 -19.65 -16.21
CA ARG A 200 -5.54 -18.66 -17.15
C ARG A 200 -6.34 -17.67 -16.33
N LEU A 201 -5.90 -16.41 -16.28
CA LEU A 201 -6.60 -15.36 -15.55
C LEU A 201 -7.21 -14.38 -16.55
N PRO A 202 -8.50 -14.03 -16.40
CA PRO A 202 -9.04 -12.83 -17.02
C PRO A 202 -8.24 -11.61 -16.55
N THR A 203 -8.02 -10.64 -17.42
CA THR A 203 -7.31 -9.40 -17.11
C THR A 203 -7.94 -8.65 -15.91
N SER A 204 -9.26 -8.78 -15.73
CA SER A 204 -9.98 -8.22 -14.58
C SER A 204 -9.74 -8.96 -13.26
N SER A 205 -9.46 -10.26 -13.30
CA SER A 205 -9.21 -11.09 -12.10
C SER A 205 -7.75 -11.07 -11.64
N ILE A 206 -6.85 -10.62 -12.51
CA ILE A 206 -5.43 -10.42 -12.26
C ILE A 206 -5.21 -9.54 -11.03
N TYR A 207 -5.94 -8.42 -10.93
CA TYR A 207 -5.85 -7.49 -9.81
C TYR A 207 -6.14 -8.19 -8.47
N ALA A 208 -7.29 -8.85 -8.34
CA ALA A 208 -7.68 -9.54 -7.10
C ALA A 208 -6.71 -10.67 -6.69
N TYR A 209 -6.17 -11.41 -7.67
CA TYR A 209 -5.23 -12.51 -7.40
C TYR A 209 -3.85 -11.98 -6.99
N PHE A 210 -3.40 -10.88 -7.60
CA PHE A 210 -2.09 -10.32 -7.32
C PHE A 210 -2.01 -9.59 -6.01
N PHE A 211 -3.11 -9.15 -5.39
CA PHE A 211 -3.05 -8.57 -4.05
C PHE A 211 -2.89 -9.59 -2.91
N GLN A 212 -2.96 -10.89 -3.17
CA GLN A 212 -2.84 -11.92 -2.14
C GLN A 212 -1.39 -12.26 -1.73
N THR A 213 -0.37 -11.88 -2.52
CA THR A 213 1.03 -12.13 -2.15
C THR A 213 1.59 -10.98 -1.32
N GLY A 214 1.83 -11.21 -0.02
CA GLY A 214 2.47 -10.23 0.88
C GLY A 214 3.97 -10.46 0.99
N ILE A 215 4.73 -9.41 1.30
CA ILE A 215 6.10 -9.57 1.81
C ILE A 215 6.01 -10.02 3.25
N TYR A 216 6.70 -11.10 3.58
CA TYR A 216 6.95 -11.49 4.96
C TYR A 216 8.34 -10.99 5.35
N THR A 217 8.41 -9.89 6.09
CA THR A 217 9.69 -9.27 6.49
C THR A 217 10.10 -9.58 7.92
N ASN A 218 9.21 -10.10 8.77
CA ASN A 218 9.48 -10.32 10.18
C ASN A 218 8.80 -11.61 10.67
N PHE A 219 9.42 -12.26 11.66
CA PHE A 219 8.77 -13.36 12.39
C PHE A 219 7.56 -12.80 13.15
N PRO A 220 6.41 -13.51 13.17
CA PRO A 220 5.30 -13.08 14.01
C PRO A 220 5.78 -13.09 15.47
N PRO A 221 5.31 -12.13 16.28
CA PRO A 221 5.55 -12.20 17.71
C PRO A 221 5.02 -13.53 18.26
N SER A 222 5.71 -14.08 19.26
CA SER A 222 5.30 -15.34 19.87
C SER A 222 3.88 -15.21 20.43
N LEU A 223 2.99 -16.12 20.01
CA LEU A 223 1.63 -16.21 20.56
C LEU A 223 1.57 -17.00 21.87
N SER A 224 2.73 -17.47 22.36
CA SER A 224 2.79 -18.16 23.66
C SER A 224 2.59 -17.15 24.79
N PRO A 225 1.83 -17.51 25.85
CA PRO A 225 1.80 -16.70 27.06
C PRO A 225 3.22 -16.52 27.62
N PRO A 226 3.52 -15.38 28.27
CA PRO A 226 4.82 -15.16 28.90
C PRO A 226 5.11 -16.30 29.86
N ARG A 227 6.31 -16.88 29.76
CA ARG A 227 6.76 -17.88 30.72
C ARG A 227 6.96 -17.15 32.05
N THR A 228 6.10 -17.42 33.01
CA THR A 228 6.34 -17.03 34.41
C THR A 228 7.61 -17.75 34.88
N VAL A 229 8.65 -16.97 35.18
CA VAL A 229 9.86 -17.42 35.90
C VAL A 229 9.64 -17.16 37.38
#